data_AF-B5EB62-F1
#
_entry.id   AF-B5EB62-F1
#
_cell.length_a   1.000
_cell.length_b   1.000
_cell.length_c   1.000
_cell.angle_alpha   90.00
_cell.angle_beta   90.00
_cell.angle_gamma   90.00
#
_symmetry.space_group_name_H-M   'P 1'
#
loop_
_entity.id
_entity.type
_entity.pdbx_description
1 polymer ?
#
loop_
_entity_poly.entity_id
_entity_poly.type
_entity_poly.pdbx_seq_one_letter_code
_entity_poly.pdbx_strand_id
1 'polypeptide(L)'
;MEPNEKKPYNDGIETIFPTLQKEYEGEENRNKHLETKVQVLLAVSGVLASALMLLLKAIVDSAGPKATILIILSHSFLFLIAAIISFLLAFRIKTFKQIAHNALLSDKAFQMDKQEVMYNLSHDYYECIKYNAEAAGSKVRLIKFGSVLMIISIIFLVIAFGHISYNIINKERSNFMAKDNENKTGNTGSNQTGTNSEHSESVIRGGRVYDSERGGYNKGPGFGTQPLEKSESGLKEK
;
A
#
# COMPACT_ATOMS: atom_id res chain seq x y z
N MET A 1 55.00 45.85 31.11
CA MET A 1 54.33 44.56 31.30
C MET A 1 52.86 44.79 31.02
N GLU A 2 52.43 44.55 29.78
CA GLU A 2 51.01 44.62 29.44
C GLU A 2 50.31 43.33 29.88
N PRO A 3 49.12 43.42 30.50
CA PRO A 3 48.37 42.24 30.89
C PRO A 3 47.85 41.52 29.64
N ASN A 4 48.25 40.26 29.52
CA ASN A 4 47.82 39.33 28.48
C ASN A 4 46.35 38.97 28.73
N GLU A 5 45.45 39.71 28.08
CA GLU A 5 44.01 39.48 28.09
C GLU A 5 43.71 38.20 27.30
N LYS A 6 43.70 37.05 28.00
CA LYS A 6 43.24 35.79 27.41
C LYS A 6 41.75 35.93 27.07
N LYS A 7 41.44 36.22 25.81
CA LYS A 7 40.08 36.20 25.27
C LYS A 7 39.50 34.78 25.43
N PRO A 8 38.44 34.57 26.23
CA PRO A 8 37.84 33.25 26.49
C PRO A 8 37.07 32.67 25.29
N TYR A 9 37.06 33.35 24.15
CA TYR A 9 36.33 32.95 22.94
C TYR A 9 36.99 31.81 22.14
N ASN A 10 38.26 31.50 22.42
CA ASN A 10 39.08 30.61 21.58
C ASN A 10 38.67 29.13 21.69
N ASP A 11 38.30 28.67 22.90
CA ASP A 11 37.90 27.26 23.12
C ASP A 11 36.51 26.94 22.56
N GLY A 12 35.59 27.91 22.56
CA GLY A 12 34.21 27.69 22.15
C GLY A 12 34.09 27.38 20.66
N ILE A 13 34.78 28.12 19.81
CA ILE A 13 34.74 27.93 18.35
C ILE A 13 35.47 26.64 17.96
N GLU A 14 36.61 26.33 18.58
CA GLU A 14 37.34 25.08 18.34
C GLU A 14 36.54 23.83 18.77
N THR A 15 35.65 23.96 19.76
CA THR A 15 34.76 22.88 20.20
C THR A 15 33.48 22.77 19.33
N ILE A 16 32.90 23.91 18.92
CA ILE A 16 31.63 23.94 18.18
C ILE A 16 31.84 23.54 16.71
N PHE A 17 32.97 23.90 16.11
CA PHE A 17 33.22 23.67 14.69
C PHE A 17 33.18 22.18 14.27
N PRO A 18 33.85 21.24 14.96
CA PRO A 18 33.74 19.81 14.65
C PRO A 18 32.30 19.28 14.80
N THR A 19 31.55 19.84 15.75
CA THR A 19 30.14 19.47 15.97
C THR A 19 29.27 19.91 14.79
N LEU A 20 29.47 21.14 14.30
CA LEU A 20 28.78 21.65 13.11
C LEU A 20 29.12 20.85 11.86
N GLN A 21 30.39 20.50 11.66
CA GLN A 21 30.80 19.66 10.53
C GLN A 21 30.10 18.29 10.58
N LYS A 22 30.10 17.64 11.74
CA LYS A 22 29.43 16.34 11.92
C LYS A 22 27.93 16.42 11.67
N GLU A 23 27.27 17.47 12.13
CA GLU A 23 25.83 17.69 11.89
C GLU A 23 25.54 17.90 10.40
N TYR A 24 26.40 18.64 9.70
CA TYR A 24 26.29 18.84 8.26
C TYR A 24 26.44 17.54 7.47
N GLU A 25 27.43 16.71 7.79
CA GLU A 25 27.59 15.37 7.21
C GLU A 25 26.39 14.47 7.53
N GLY A 26 25.81 14.62 8.73
CA GLY A 26 24.57 13.97 9.14
C GLY A 26 23.38 14.36 8.24
N GLU A 27 23.22 15.65 7.96
CA GLU A 27 22.20 16.17 7.05
C GLU A 27 22.41 15.70 5.60
N GLU A 28 23.66 15.62 5.13
CA GLU A 28 23.98 15.09 3.80
C GLU A 28 23.56 13.62 3.68
N ASN A 29 23.94 12.80 4.67
CA ASN A 29 23.57 11.39 4.73
C ASN A 29 22.05 11.22 4.82
N ARG A 30 21.36 12.07 5.59
CA ARG A 30 19.90 12.07 5.67
C ARG A 30 19.28 12.38 4.30
N ASN A 31 19.79 13.36 3.57
CA ASN A 31 19.29 13.70 2.25
C ASN A 31 19.48 12.54 1.26
N LYS A 32 20.67 11.91 1.22
CA LYS A 32 20.93 10.71 0.39
C LYS A 32 19.96 9.59 0.70
N HIS A 33 19.73 9.31 1.99
CA HIS A 33 18.80 8.28 2.41
C HIS A 33 17.34 8.58 2.00
N LEU A 34 16.92 9.85 2.04
CA LEU A 34 15.60 10.26 1.56
C LEU A 34 15.48 10.10 0.04
N GLU A 35 16.51 10.43 -0.72
CA GLU A 35 16.53 10.24 -2.18
C GLU A 35 16.43 8.76 -2.56
N THR A 36 17.19 7.88 -1.91
CA THR A 36 17.08 6.43 -2.10
C THR A 36 15.65 5.94 -1.80
N LYS A 37 15.04 6.42 -0.70
CA LYS A 37 13.64 6.07 -0.37
C LYS A 37 12.66 6.51 -1.44
N VAL A 38 12.80 7.72 -1.97
CA VAL A 38 11.95 8.22 -3.07
C VAL A 38 12.11 7.37 -4.32
N GLN A 39 13.33 6.99 -4.68
CA GLN A 39 13.59 6.13 -5.83
C GLN A 39 12.92 4.75 -5.67
N VAL A 40 13.03 4.14 -4.49
CA VAL A 40 12.35 2.87 -4.18
C VAL A 40 10.83 3.02 -4.28
N LEU A 41 10.26 4.09 -3.73
CA LEU A 41 8.81 4.35 -3.78
C LEU A 41 8.31 4.59 -5.21
N LEU A 42 9.10 5.26 -6.06
CA LEU A 42 8.79 5.41 -7.48
C LEU A 42 8.84 4.07 -8.22
N ALA A 43 9.83 3.22 -7.93
CA ALA A 43 9.92 1.88 -8.52
C ALA A 43 8.71 1.02 -8.13
N VAL A 44 8.32 1.02 -6.85
CA VAL A 44 7.11 0.33 -6.36
C VAL A 44 5.86 0.87 -7.05
N SER A 45 5.74 2.20 -7.19
CA SER A 45 4.62 2.82 -7.89
C SER A 45 4.53 2.39 -9.35
N GLY A 46 5.67 2.20 -10.03
CA GLY A 46 5.73 1.69 -11.40
C GLY A 46 5.26 0.23 -11.53
N VAL A 47 5.64 -0.63 -10.58
CA VAL A 47 5.13 -2.00 -10.49
C VAL A 47 3.61 -1.99 -10.26
N LEU A 48 3.13 -1.12 -9.37
CA LEU A 48 1.70 -0.98 -9.07
C LEU A 48 0.91 -0.48 -10.28
N ALA A 49 1.45 0.47 -11.04
CA ALA A 49 0.84 0.96 -12.28
C ALA A 49 0.72 -0.16 -13.33
N SER A 50 1.75 -1.00 -13.43
CA SER A 50 1.73 -2.17 -14.33
C SER A 50 0.66 -3.18 -13.91
N ALA A 51 0.53 -3.46 -12.61
CA ALA A 51 -0.53 -4.32 -12.08
C ALA A 51 -1.94 -3.77 -12.36
N LEU A 52 -2.14 -2.45 -12.19
CA LEU A 52 -3.40 -1.78 -12.52
C LEU A 52 -3.74 -1.91 -14.01
N MET A 53 -2.76 -1.75 -14.91
CA MET A 53 -2.96 -1.92 -16.35
C MET A 53 -3.35 -3.35 -16.73
N LEU A 54 -2.70 -4.35 -16.12
CA LEU A 54 -3.07 -5.75 -16.30
C LEU A 54 -4.51 -6.03 -15.83
N LEU A 55 -4.89 -5.48 -14.68
CA LEU A 55 -6.24 -5.64 -14.15
C LEU A 55 -7.28 -4.93 -15.04
N LEU A 56 -6.97 -3.73 -15.52
CA LEU A 56 -7.82 -3.01 -16.47
C LEU A 56 -8.07 -3.83 -17.73
N LYS A 57 -7.01 -4.41 -18.31
CA LYS A 57 -7.12 -5.30 -19.47
C LYS A 57 -8.04 -6.50 -19.19
N ALA A 58 -7.86 -7.17 -18.05
CA ALA A 58 -8.71 -8.30 -17.66
C ALA A 58 -10.19 -7.91 -17.50
N ILE A 59 -10.49 -6.71 -17.00
CA ILE A 59 -11.86 -6.20 -16.88
C ILE A 59 -12.44 -5.89 -18.27
N VAL A 60 -11.67 -5.23 -19.14
CA VAL A 60 -12.08 -4.90 -20.50
C VAL A 60 -12.41 -6.16 -21.30
N ASP A 61 -11.65 -7.24 -21.11
CA ASP A 61 -11.87 -8.50 -21.82
C ASP A 61 -13.00 -9.37 -21.19
N SER A 62 -13.48 -9.04 -19.99
CA SER A 62 -14.57 -9.77 -19.30
C SER A 62 -15.96 -9.49 -19.91
N ALA A 63 -16.90 -10.43 -19.81
CA ALA A 63 -18.27 -10.29 -20.34
C ALA A 63 -19.32 -9.83 -19.29
N GLY A 64 -18.90 -9.41 -18.09
CA GLY A 64 -19.80 -9.02 -16.99
C GLY A 64 -20.04 -7.51 -16.83
N PRO A 65 -20.88 -7.09 -15.86
CA PRO A 65 -21.08 -5.67 -15.54
C PRO A 65 -19.77 -5.04 -15.01
N LYS A 66 -19.24 -4.06 -15.76
CA LYS A 66 -17.90 -3.47 -15.52
C LYS A 66 -17.92 -2.13 -14.79
N ALA A 67 -19.06 -1.44 -14.78
CA ALA A 67 -19.15 -0.03 -14.38
C ALA A 67 -18.58 0.22 -12.97
N THR A 68 -19.01 -0.57 -11.98
CA THR A 68 -18.55 -0.42 -10.58
C THR A 68 -17.05 -0.68 -10.45
N ILE A 69 -16.51 -1.72 -11.10
CA ILE A 69 -15.09 -2.07 -11.02
C ILE A 69 -14.24 -1.01 -11.73
N LEU A 70 -14.70 -0.48 -12.87
CA LEU A 70 -14.02 0.60 -13.59
C LEU A 70 -13.97 1.89 -12.76
N ILE A 71 -15.03 2.23 -12.02
CA ILE A 71 -15.04 3.39 -11.11
C ILE A 71 -14.01 3.20 -9.99
N ILE A 72 -13.98 2.02 -9.37
CA ILE A 72 -13.00 1.70 -8.31
C ILE A 72 -11.57 1.77 -8.84
N LEU A 73 -11.32 1.19 -10.02
CA LEU A 73 -10.00 1.18 -10.65
C LEU A 73 -9.55 2.59 -11.04
N SER A 74 -10.48 3.42 -11.54
CA SER A 74 -10.22 4.83 -11.85
C SER A 74 -9.79 5.61 -10.60
N HIS A 75 -10.48 5.41 -9.47
CA HIS A 75 -10.06 6.02 -8.20
C HIS A 75 -8.68 5.53 -7.77
N SER A 76 -8.42 4.22 -7.82
CA SER A 76 -7.11 3.64 -7.52
C SER A 76 -6.00 4.28 -8.37
N PHE A 77 -6.26 4.48 -9.67
CA PHE A 77 -5.33 5.10 -10.60
C PHE A 77 -5.09 6.59 -10.31
N LEU A 78 -6.14 7.35 -9.97
CA LEU A 78 -6.02 8.76 -9.57
C LEU A 78 -5.16 8.91 -8.31
N PHE A 79 -5.38 8.07 -7.29
CA PHE A 79 -4.56 8.07 -6.09
C PHE A 79 -3.10 7.69 -6.38
N LEU A 80 -2.87 6.73 -7.28
CA LEU A 80 -1.51 6.37 -7.68
C LEU A 80 -0.80 7.50 -8.42
N ILE A 81 -1.46 8.19 -9.35
CA ILE A 81 -0.89 9.35 -10.04
C ILE A 81 -0.55 10.44 -9.02
N ALA A 82 -1.46 10.75 -8.10
CA ALA A 82 -1.22 11.75 -7.06
C ALA A 82 -0.03 11.37 -6.15
N ALA A 83 0.15 10.07 -5.84
CA ALA A 83 1.32 9.57 -5.14
C ALA A 83 2.62 9.78 -5.93
N ILE A 84 2.63 9.40 -7.23
CA ILE A 84 3.78 9.59 -8.12
C ILE A 84 4.16 11.07 -8.22
N ILE A 85 3.19 11.96 -8.44
CA ILE A 85 3.43 13.40 -8.48
C ILE A 85 4.05 13.88 -7.16
N SER A 86 3.56 13.40 -6.01
CA SER A 86 4.11 13.75 -4.70
C SER A 86 5.56 13.29 -4.54
N PHE A 87 5.90 12.10 -5.01
CA PHE A 87 7.27 11.58 -5.00
C PHE A 87 8.20 12.33 -5.96
N LEU A 88 7.73 12.69 -7.16
CA LEU A 88 8.48 13.52 -8.10
C LEU A 88 8.71 14.93 -7.56
N LEU A 89 7.72 15.52 -6.87
CA LEU A 89 7.89 16.79 -6.18
C LEU A 89 8.91 16.67 -5.04
N ALA A 90 8.90 15.58 -4.28
CA ALA A 90 9.92 15.33 -3.25
C ALA A 90 11.33 15.22 -3.85
N PHE A 91 11.45 14.67 -5.05
CA PHE A 91 12.71 14.63 -5.80
C PHE A 91 13.15 16.03 -6.27
N ARG A 92 12.19 16.88 -6.67
CA ARG A 92 12.46 18.24 -7.16
C ARG A 92 12.75 19.26 -6.04
N ILE A 93 12.30 19.04 -4.81
CA ILE A 93 12.63 19.95 -3.68
C ILE A 93 14.15 20.00 -3.52
N LYS A 94 14.68 21.22 -3.59
CA LYS A 94 16.06 21.62 -3.85
C LYS A 94 17.15 20.68 -3.29
N THR A 95 18.12 20.45 -4.15
CA THR A 95 19.44 19.87 -3.90
C THR A 95 20.08 20.53 -2.68
N PHE A 96 20.51 19.68 -1.76
CA PHE A 96 21.36 19.99 -0.61
C PHE A 96 22.31 21.17 -0.88
N LYS A 97 22.27 22.21 -0.03
CA LYS A 97 23.18 23.36 -0.12
C LYS A 97 24.58 22.90 0.28
N GLN A 98 25.49 22.95 -0.69
CA GLN A 98 26.91 22.66 -0.48
C GLN A 98 27.66 23.91 -0.04
N ILE A 99 28.61 23.73 0.89
CA ILE A 99 29.52 24.80 1.29
C ILE A 99 30.51 25.01 0.14
N ALA A 100 30.67 26.26 -0.30
CA ALA A 100 31.57 26.59 -1.39
C ALA A 100 33.04 26.54 -0.91
N HIS A 101 33.65 25.35 -0.91
CA HIS A 101 35.05 25.18 -0.52
C HIS A 101 36.04 25.97 -1.41
N ASN A 102 35.63 26.33 -2.63
CA ASN A 102 36.41 27.16 -3.53
C ASN A 102 36.65 28.59 -2.99
N ALA A 103 35.76 29.12 -2.16
CA ALA A 103 35.96 30.43 -1.54
C ALA A 103 37.03 30.38 -0.42
N LEU A 104 37.13 29.24 0.26
CA LEU A 104 38.09 28.99 1.34
C LEU A 104 39.51 28.68 0.84
N LEU A 105 39.63 28.23 -0.42
CA LEU A 105 40.91 27.99 -1.09
C LEU A 105 41.45 29.23 -1.82
N SER A 106 40.81 30.39 -1.68
CA SER A 106 41.26 31.63 -2.32
C SER A 106 42.43 32.26 -1.57
N ASP A 107 43.34 32.94 -2.28
CA ASP A 107 44.50 33.63 -1.69
C ASP A 107 44.12 34.63 -0.59
N LYS A 108 42.88 35.15 -0.59
CA LYS A 108 42.35 36.02 0.47
C LYS A 108 42.10 35.28 1.79
N ALA A 109 41.67 34.02 1.75
CA ALA A 109 41.43 33.22 2.94
C ALA A 109 42.74 32.82 3.64
N PHE A 110 43.82 32.65 2.88
CA PHE A 110 45.16 32.41 3.44
C PHE A 110 45.77 33.62 4.16
N GLN A 111 45.26 34.83 3.91
CA GLN A 111 45.69 36.07 4.56
C GLN A 111 44.86 36.41 5.81
N MET A 112 43.74 35.71 6.05
CA MET A 112 42.88 35.92 7.21
C MET A 112 43.39 35.17 8.45
N ASP A 113 43.09 35.71 9.63
CA ASP A 113 43.43 35.04 10.89
C ASP A 113 42.64 33.74 11.04
N LYS A 114 43.25 32.72 11.66
CA LYS A 114 42.65 31.39 11.86
C LYS A 114 41.27 31.49 12.52
N GLN A 115 41.10 32.38 13.50
CA GLN A 115 39.83 32.55 14.20
C GLN A 115 38.74 33.11 13.30
N GLU A 116 39.09 34.08 12.44
CA GLU A 116 38.15 34.71 11.52
C GLU A 116 37.67 33.72 10.46
N VAL A 117 38.59 32.88 9.93
CA VAL A 117 38.25 31.80 9.01
C VAL A 117 37.34 30.76 9.67
N MET A 118 37.67 30.32 10.89
CA MET A 118 36.83 29.36 11.62
C MET A 118 35.45 29.92 11.96
N TYR A 119 35.35 31.20 12.32
CA TYR A 119 34.09 31.86 12.59
C TYR A 119 33.20 31.92 11.35
N ASN A 120 33.73 32.43 10.23
CA ASN A 120 33.00 32.53 8.96
C ASN A 120 32.55 31.14 8.48
N LEU A 121 33.43 30.15 8.57
CA LEU A 121 33.09 28.79 8.17
C LEU A 121 32.03 28.16 9.09
N SER A 122 32.11 28.39 10.40
CA SER A 122 31.07 27.96 11.36
C SER A 122 29.71 28.58 11.02
N HIS A 123 29.69 29.85 10.65
CA HIS A 123 28.48 30.54 10.23
C HIS A 123 27.89 29.92 8.94
N ASP A 124 28.72 29.67 7.93
CA ASP A 124 28.31 29.02 6.68
C ASP A 124 27.76 27.60 6.90
N TYR A 125 28.41 26.82 7.76
CA TYR A 125 27.92 25.49 8.18
C TYR A 125 26.53 25.61 8.81
N TYR A 126 26.36 26.53 9.76
CA TYR A 126 25.08 26.73 10.43
C TYR A 126 23.95 27.10 9.46
N GLU A 127 24.21 28.04 8.54
CA GLU A 127 23.22 28.42 7.51
C GLU A 127 22.86 27.24 6.60
N CYS A 128 23.85 26.46 6.18
CA CYS A 128 23.62 25.30 5.32
C CYS A 128 22.83 24.20 6.05
N ILE A 129 23.15 23.91 7.32
CA ILE A 129 22.41 22.95 8.15
C ILE A 129 20.95 23.39 8.28
N LYS A 130 20.69 24.65 8.63
CA LYS A 130 19.33 25.17 8.78
C LYS A 130 18.53 25.04 7.48
N TYR A 131 19.14 25.43 6.36
CA TYR A 131 18.52 25.32 5.04
C TYR A 131 18.21 23.87 4.65
N ASN A 132 19.19 22.97 4.83
CA ASN A 132 19.07 21.56 4.48
C ASN A 132 18.05 20.85 5.37
N ALA A 133 17.98 21.23 6.66
CA ALA A 133 17.00 20.69 7.59
C ALA A 133 15.56 21.03 7.18
N GLU A 134 15.31 22.27 6.76
CA GLU A 134 13.98 22.69 6.27
C GLU A 134 13.60 21.99 4.95
N ALA A 135 14.56 21.87 4.03
CA ALA A 135 14.37 21.16 2.76
C ALA A 135 14.05 19.67 2.99
N ALA A 136 14.83 18.99 3.84
CA ALA A 136 14.60 17.59 4.20
C ALA A 136 13.25 17.41 4.92
N GLY A 137 12.87 18.31 5.82
CA GLY A 137 11.55 18.30 6.46
C GLY A 137 10.40 18.41 5.47
N SER A 138 10.57 19.20 4.41
CA SER A 138 9.61 19.33 3.31
C SER A 138 9.55 18.08 2.44
N LYS A 139 10.71 17.47 2.11
CA LYS A 139 10.79 16.17 1.42
C LYS A 139 10.08 15.07 2.20
N VAL A 140 10.33 14.97 3.51
CA VAL A 140 9.69 13.98 4.38
C VAL A 140 8.16 14.13 4.39
N ARG A 141 7.65 15.37 4.41
CA ARG A 141 6.20 15.62 4.34
C ARG A 141 5.59 15.11 3.04
N LEU A 142 6.23 15.40 1.89
CA LEU A 142 5.77 14.89 0.60
C LEU A 142 5.87 13.37 0.49
N ILE A 143 6.95 12.76 0.99
CA ILE A 143 7.11 11.30 1.02
C ILE A 143 5.99 10.66 1.85
N LYS A 144 5.70 11.18 3.04
CA LYS A 144 4.62 10.68 3.89
C LYS A 144 3.27 10.81 3.19
N PHE A 145 2.99 11.97 2.61
CA PHE A 145 1.75 12.22 1.88
C PHE A 145 1.57 11.28 0.68
N GLY A 146 2.59 11.18 -0.18
CA GLY A 146 2.58 10.24 -1.31
C GLY A 146 2.44 8.78 -0.87
N SER A 147 3.07 8.40 0.24
CA SER A 147 2.95 7.04 0.79
C SER A 147 1.52 6.72 1.24
N VAL A 148 0.82 7.67 1.86
CA VAL A 148 -0.59 7.50 2.26
C VAL A 148 -1.48 7.32 1.02
N LEU A 149 -1.29 8.14 -0.01
CA LEU A 149 -2.04 8.01 -1.28
C LEU A 149 -1.77 6.66 -1.96
N MET A 150 -0.52 6.20 -1.94
CA MET A 150 -0.14 4.89 -2.46
C MET A 150 -0.84 3.75 -1.70
N ILE A 151 -0.88 3.81 -0.37
CA ILE A 151 -1.60 2.81 0.45
C ILE A 151 -3.10 2.79 0.10
N ILE A 152 -3.72 3.96 -0.05
CA ILE A 152 -5.13 4.06 -0.46
C ILE A 152 -5.33 3.43 -1.84
N SER A 153 -4.44 3.69 -2.80
CA SER A 153 -4.46 3.07 -4.13
C SER A 153 -4.41 1.53 -4.05
N ILE A 154 -3.53 0.99 -3.21
CA ILE A 154 -3.40 -0.46 -2.97
C ILE A 154 -4.70 -1.04 -2.40
N ILE A 155 -5.34 -0.36 -1.43
CA ILE A 155 -6.60 -0.83 -0.84
C ILE A 155 -7.69 -0.94 -1.92
N PHE A 156 -7.83 0.07 -2.79
CA PHE A 156 -8.78 0.01 -3.89
C PHE A 156 -8.45 -1.09 -4.90
N LEU A 157 -7.16 -1.33 -5.17
CA LEU A 157 -6.73 -2.42 -6.05
C LEU A 157 -7.14 -3.79 -5.48
N VAL A 158 -6.93 -4.02 -4.19
CA VAL A 158 -7.32 -5.27 -3.50
C VAL A 158 -8.84 -5.46 -3.54
N ILE A 159 -9.61 -4.40 -3.30
CA ILE A 159 -11.07 -4.44 -3.38
C ILE A 159 -11.53 -4.79 -4.81
N ALA A 160 -10.93 -4.16 -5.83
CA ALA A 160 -11.24 -4.45 -7.23
C ALA A 160 -10.93 -5.91 -7.57
N PHE A 161 -9.77 -6.41 -7.15
CA PHE A 161 -9.36 -7.80 -7.38
C PHE A 161 -10.29 -8.80 -6.68
N GLY A 162 -10.67 -8.53 -5.43
CA GLY A 162 -11.62 -9.36 -4.68
C GLY A 162 -13.00 -9.43 -5.37
N HIS A 163 -13.49 -8.30 -5.87
CA HIS A 163 -14.74 -8.24 -6.62
C HIS A 163 -14.69 -9.02 -7.94
N ILE A 164 -13.57 -8.94 -8.67
CA ILE A 164 -13.37 -9.73 -9.90
C ILE A 164 -13.37 -11.23 -9.58
N SER A 165 -12.60 -11.62 -8.55
CA SER A 165 -12.48 -13.02 -8.14
C SER A 165 -13.83 -13.60 -7.71
N TYR A 166 -14.60 -12.85 -6.92
CA TYR A 166 -15.95 -13.25 -6.51
C TYR A 166 -16.89 -13.46 -7.71
N ASN A 167 -16.86 -12.54 -8.69
CA ASN A 167 -17.69 -12.65 -9.88
C ASN A 167 -17.32 -13.86 -10.76
N ILE A 168 -16.02 -14.17 -10.88
CA ILE A 168 -15.56 -15.35 -11.64
C ILE A 168 -16.05 -16.64 -10.96
N ILE A 169 -15.85 -16.77 -9.65
CA ILE A 169 -16.26 -17.95 -8.88
C ILE A 169 -17.79 -18.16 -8.95
N ASN A 170 -18.58 -17.09 -8.80
CA ASN A 170 -20.03 -17.20 -8.90
C ASN A 170 -20.50 -17.60 -10.30
N LYS A 171 -19.84 -17.13 -11.36
CA LYS A 171 -20.16 -17.51 -12.75
C LYS A 171 -19.85 -18.99 -13.03
N GLU A 172 -18.74 -19.51 -12.51
CA GLU A 172 -18.43 -20.94 -12.61
C GLU A 172 -19.46 -21.79 -11.88
N ARG A 173 -19.85 -21.37 -10.67
CA ARG A 173 -20.88 -22.07 -9.87
C ARG A 173 -22.25 -22.09 -10.58
N SER A 174 -22.67 -20.98 -11.19
CA SER A 174 -23.93 -20.94 -11.95
C SER A 174 -23.89 -21.84 -13.18
N ASN A 175 -22.77 -21.86 -13.91
CA ASN A 175 -22.61 -22.70 -15.10
C ASN A 175 -22.59 -24.19 -14.76
N PHE A 176 -22.00 -24.57 -13.62
CA PHE A 176 -22.00 -25.95 -13.13
C PHE A 176 -23.42 -26.42 -12.79
N MET A 177 -24.17 -25.62 -12.03
CA MET A 177 -25.56 -25.93 -11.66
C MET A 177 -26.49 -25.98 -12.88
N ALA A 178 -26.24 -25.16 -13.91
CA ALA A 178 -27.00 -25.19 -15.15
C ALA A 178 -26.79 -26.52 -15.92
N LYS A 179 -25.54 -26.99 -16.04
CA LYS A 179 -25.22 -28.26 -16.71
C LYS A 179 -25.78 -29.48 -15.98
N ASP A 180 -25.77 -29.47 -14.65
CA ASP A 180 -26.36 -30.56 -13.85
C ASP A 180 -27.88 -30.65 -14.01
N ASN A 181 -28.57 -29.52 -14.17
CA ASN A 181 -30.01 -29.50 -14.41
C ASN A 181 -30.38 -29.94 -15.84
N GLU A 182 -29.56 -29.59 -16.84
CA GLU A 182 -29.74 -30.03 -18.23
C GLU A 182 -29.56 -31.56 -18.35
N ASN A 183 -28.56 -32.13 -17.66
CA ASN A 183 -28.37 -33.58 -17.61
C ASN A 183 -29.50 -34.32 -16.87
N LYS A 184 -30.15 -33.68 -15.88
CA LYS A 184 -31.31 -34.29 -15.17
C LYS A 184 -32.60 -34.22 -15.97
N THR A 185 -32.81 -33.19 -16.78
CA THR A 185 -34.01 -33.04 -17.63
C THR A 185 -33.90 -33.77 -18.96
N GLY A 186 -32.69 -33.99 -19.48
CA GLY A 186 -32.45 -34.77 -20.71
C GLY A 186 -32.69 -36.28 -20.58
N ASN A 187 -32.84 -36.82 -19.37
CA ASN A 187 -33.02 -38.27 -19.13
C ASN A 187 -34.46 -38.66 -18.71
N THR A 188 -35.44 -37.75 -18.84
CA THR A 188 -36.85 -38.02 -18.51
C THR A 188 -37.75 -38.12 -19.76
N GLY A 189 -37.16 -38.41 -20.92
CA GLY A 189 -37.82 -38.32 -22.22
C GLY A 189 -37.56 -39.50 -23.16
N SER A 190 -37.54 -40.75 -22.67
CA SER A 190 -37.65 -41.92 -23.55
C SER A 190 -38.19 -43.14 -22.79
N ASN A 191 -39.51 -43.14 -22.57
CA ASN A 191 -40.29 -44.37 -22.42
C ASN A 191 -41.75 -44.06 -22.77
N GLN A 192 -42.03 -43.89 -24.07
CA GLN A 192 -43.31 -44.32 -24.62
C GLN A 192 -43.09 -45.73 -25.19
N THR A 193 -43.91 -46.70 -24.80
CA THR A 193 -44.87 -47.44 -25.65
C THR A 193 -45.31 -48.70 -24.91
N GLY A 194 -46.62 -48.86 -24.65
CA GLY A 194 -47.14 -50.12 -24.07
C GLY A 194 -48.58 -50.07 -23.53
N THR A 195 -49.56 -49.83 -24.41
CA THR A 195 -50.88 -50.51 -24.50
C THR A 195 -51.67 -50.95 -23.25
N ASN A 196 -52.93 -50.46 -23.19
CA ASN A 196 -54.21 -51.20 -23.06
C ASN A 196 -55.17 -50.86 -21.89
N SER A 197 -56.42 -50.61 -22.32
CA SER A 197 -57.70 -51.02 -21.75
C SER A 197 -58.34 -50.22 -20.60
N GLU A 198 -59.51 -49.65 -20.92
CA GLU A 198 -60.81 -49.67 -20.22
C GLU A 198 -60.83 -50.29 -18.81
N HIS A 199 -61.50 -49.75 -17.78
CA HIS A 199 -62.92 -49.42 -17.71
C HIS A 199 -63.25 -48.67 -16.38
N SER A 200 -64.45 -48.06 -16.31
CA SER A 200 -65.23 -47.46 -15.20
C SER A 200 -64.82 -47.81 -13.75
N GLU A 201 -65.03 -46.98 -12.71
CA GLU A 201 -66.34 -46.47 -12.26
C GLU A 201 -66.19 -45.46 -11.08
N SER A 202 -67.24 -44.66 -10.88
CA SER A 202 -67.43 -43.61 -9.86
C SER A 202 -67.75 -44.12 -8.45
N VAL A 203 -67.29 -43.47 -7.37
CA VAL A 203 -68.05 -43.32 -6.10
C VAL A 203 -67.67 -42.01 -5.36
N ILE A 204 -68.71 -41.37 -4.82
CA ILE A 204 -68.82 -40.09 -4.13
C ILE A 204 -68.57 -40.22 -2.60
N ARG A 205 -68.25 -39.07 -1.96
CA ARG A 205 -68.52 -38.63 -0.56
C ARG A 205 -67.45 -38.88 0.53
N GLY A 206 -66.98 -37.76 1.06
CA GLY A 206 -67.48 -37.27 2.35
C GLY A 206 -66.45 -37.16 3.49
N GLY A 207 -66.41 -36.00 4.13
CA GLY A 207 -65.95 -35.87 5.52
C GLY A 207 -64.85 -34.85 5.76
N ARG A 208 -65.23 -33.62 6.15
CA ARG A 208 -64.36 -32.67 6.88
C ARG A 208 -64.13 -33.20 8.30
N VAL A 209 -62.96 -32.96 8.91
CA VAL A 209 -62.84 -32.50 10.31
C VAL A 209 -61.57 -31.63 10.44
N TYR A 210 -61.70 -30.65 11.34
CA TYR A 210 -60.92 -29.47 11.66
C TYR A 210 -59.59 -29.67 12.42
N ASP A 211 -58.81 -28.58 12.40
CA ASP A 211 -57.97 -27.99 13.45
C ASP A 211 -56.88 -28.83 14.15
N SER A 212 -55.64 -28.32 14.13
CA SER A 212 -55.17 -27.41 15.19
C SER A 212 -53.63 -27.35 15.24
N GLU A 213 -53.15 -26.13 15.46
CA GLU A 213 -52.06 -25.77 16.37
C GLU A 213 -50.57 -25.94 15.99
N ARG A 214 -49.90 -24.77 16.14
CA ARG A 214 -48.57 -24.51 16.72
C ARG A 214 -47.37 -25.05 15.92
N GLY A 215 -46.46 -24.21 15.42
CA GLY A 215 -45.78 -23.12 16.11
C GLY A 215 -44.40 -23.60 16.56
N GLY A 216 -43.33 -22.87 16.22
CA GLY A 216 -42.07 -22.97 16.95
C GLY A 216 -40.82 -23.22 16.11
N TYR A 217 -40.06 -22.15 15.92
CA TYR A 217 -38.61 -22.13 15.67
C TYR A 217 -37.83 -22.82 16.80
N ASN A 218 -36.75 -23.53 16.50
CA ASN A 218 -35.35 -23.21 16.89
C ASN A 218 -34.41 -24.42 17.01
N LYS A 219 -33.21 -24.21 16.47
CA LYS A 219 -31.85 -24.57 16.97
C LYS A 219 -31.43 -26.06 17.03
N GLY A 220 -30.19 -26.27 16.56
CA GLY A 220 -29.37 -27.50 16.69
C GLY A 220 -28.96 -27.79 18.16
N PRO A 221 -27.79 -28.38 18.49
CA PRO A 221 -26.56 -28.55 17.70
C PRO A 221 -25.97 -29.99 17.74
N GLY A 222 -24.90 -30.25 16.98
CA GLY A 222 -24.11 -31.47 17.09
C GLY A 222 -22.63 -31.16 17.05
N PHE A 223 -22.07 -30.85 18.22
CA PHE A 223 -20.63 -30.75 18.47
C PHE A 223 -19.95 -32.10 18.20
N GLY A 224 -18.95 -32.11 17.33
CA GLY A 224 -17.99 -33.20 17.19
C GLY A 224 -16.60 -32.68 17.53
N THR A 225 -16.14 -32.99 18.74
CA THR A 225 -14.76 -32.83 19.19
C THR A 225 -13.90 -33.96 18.62
N GLN A 226 -12.66 -33.66 18.26
CA GLN A 226 -11.48 -34.25 18.92
C GLN A 226 -10.17 -33.56 18.50
N PRO A 227 -9.17 -33.54 19.39
CA PRO A 227 -7.90 -32.81 19.26
C PRO A 227 -6.79 -33.71 18.68
N LEU A 228 -5.63 -33.12 18.35
CA LEU A 228 -4.26 -33.68 18.23
C LEU A 228 -3.44 -32.65 17.42
N GLU A 229 -2.20 -32.29 17.68
CA GLU A 229 -1.22 -32.60 18.71
C GLU A 229 -0.09 -31.56 18.56
N LYS A 230 0.56 -31.22 19.66
CA LYS A 230 1.72 -30.33 19.73
C LYS A 230 2.94 -31.05 19.12
N SER A 231 3.70 -30.40 18.26
CA SER A 231 5.10 -30.78 18.01
C SER A 231 5.98 -29.54 18.10
N GLU A 232 6.62 -29.40 19.27
CA GLU A 232 7.79 -28.58 19.50
C GLU A 232 9.03 -29.34 19.01
N SER A 233 9.83 -28.71 18.15
CA SER A 233 11.29 -28.82 18.12
C SER A 233 11.78 -27.61 17.30
N GLY A 234 12.67 -26.72 17.75
CA GLY A 234 13.70 -26.85 18.77
C GLY A 234 15.07 -26.92 18.09
N LEU A 235 15.84 -25.83 18.20
CA LEU A 235 17.31 -25.71 17.99
C LEU A 235 17.82 -25.74 16.53
N LYS A 236 18.80 -24.92 16.11
CA LYS A 236 20.05 -24.57 16.80
C LYS A 236 20.72 -23.34 16.19
N GLU A 237 21.40 -22.59 17.05
CA GLU A 237 22.44 -21.61 16.75
C GLU A 237 23.54 -22.16 15.82
N LYS A 238 24.07 -21.27 14.97
CA LYS A 238 25.50 -21.02 14.79
C LYS A 238 25.72 -19.65 14.17
#